data_AF-A0AAV1AA71-F1
#
_entry.id   AF-A0AAV1AA71-F1
#
_cell.length_a   1.000
_cell.length_b   1.000
_cell.length_c   1.000
_cell.angle_alpha   90.00
_cell.angle_beta   90.00
_cell.angle_gamma   90.00
#
_symmetry.space_group_name_H-M   'P 1'
#
loop_
_entity.id
_entity.type
_entity.pdbx_description
1 polymer ?
#
loop_
_entity_poly.entity_id
_entity_poly.type
_entity_poly.pdbx_seq_one_letter_code
_entity_poly.pdbx_strand_id
1 'polypeptide(L)'
;MLIRHNWDVSYICSTDVQFKGTGNPDTGEDWKGAPDIDHTNPKVQQELSDWMNWLKTEVGFVGWRLDMVVGYAPRFTKIYVEKTSPDFAVGELYRGVELGSDGKPLANQDAHRETLVNWVNDAGGVVTTFDFTTKMILGAAVEGELWRMKDANGKPPGMIGIMPSNAVTFVDNHDTGSQKLWPFPSDKVMLGYVYILTHPGHPTIFYDHYIEWGLMEPIKKLIAIRKRNGITATSSVNILAAEGDLYMAKIDDKIIVKIGPKLDLGNLLPSNAVVATDGQDYAVWEIK
;
A
#
# COMPACT_ATOMS: atom_id res chain seq x y z
N MET A 1 -23.94 8.23 22.91
CA MET A 1 -24.51 6.92 23.29
C MET A 1 -23.46 5.86 22.97
N LEU A 2 -22.93 5.14 23.96
CA LEU A 2 -21.97 4.04 23.69
C LEU A 2 -22.74 2.88 23.05
N ILE A 3 -22.43 2.55 21.80
CA ILE A 3 -22.96 1.34 21.16
C ILE A 3 -22.32 0.15 21.87
N ARG A 4 -23.11 -0.60 22.64
CA ARG A 4 -22.70 -1.88 23.22
C ARG A 4 -23.28 -3.01 22.37
N HIS A 5 -22.39 -3.78 21.76
CA HIS A 5 -22.74 -5.05 21.12
C HIS A 5 -22.87 -6.11 22.20
N ASN A 6 -24.09 -6.60 22.43
CA ASN A 6 -24.34 -7.73 23.33
C ASN A 6 -24.46 -8.99 22.48
N TRP A 7 -23.32 -9.47 21.98
CA TRP A 7 -23.23 -10.70 21.20
C TRP A 7 -22.88 -11.89 22.08
N ASP A 8 -23.42 -13.05 21.73
CA ASP A 8 -23.09 -14.35 22.33
C ASP A 8 -22.37 -15.24 21.31
N VAL A 9 -22.18 -16.51 21.65
CA VAL A 9 -21.45 -17.47 20.80
C VAL A 9 -22.11 -17.76 19.44
N SER A 10 -23.36 -17.32 19.20
CA SER A 10 -24.01 -17.43 17.89
C SER A 10 -23.51 -16.42 16.85
N TYR A 11 -22.70 -15.44 17.29
CA TYR A 11 -22.08 -14.42 16.42
C TYR A 11 -20.60 -14.74 16.12
N ILE A 12 -20.07 -15.83 16.69
CA ILE A 12 -18.71 -16.33 16.45
C ILE A 12 -18.80 -17.45 15.39
N CYS A 13 -17.85 -17.47 14.45
CA CYS A 13 -17.76 -18.46 13.38
C CYS A 13 -17.75 -19.90 13.95
N SER A 14 -18.50 -20.84 13.35
CA SER A 14 -18.55 -22.23 13.85
C SER A 14 -17.24 -23.00 13.70
N THR A 15 -16.37 -22.55 12.80
CA THR A 15 -15.02 -23.08 12.60
C THR A 15 -14.09 -22.73 13.76
N ASP A 16 -14.44 -21.71 14.53
CA ASP A 16 -13.72 -21.28 15.71
C ASP A 16 -14.17 -22.08 16.95
N VAL A 17 -13.67 -23.31 17.01
CA VAL A 17 -14.00 -24.27 18.06
C VAL A 17 -13.42 -23.87 19.42
N GLN A 18 -12.33 -23.12 19.44
CA GLN A 18 -11.68 -22.66 20.68
C GLN A 18 -12.60 -21.71 21.44
N PHE A 19 -13.31 -20.85 20.72
CA PHE A 19 -14.23 -19.87 21.29
C PHE A 19 -15.70 -20.35 21.31
N LYS A 20 -15.93 -21.64 21.02
CA LYS A 20 -17.25 -22.31 21.04
C LYS A 20 -18.26 -21.65 20.09
N GLY A 21 -17.79 -21.18 18.94
CA GLY A 21 -18.65 -20.53 17.95
C GLY A 21 -19.77 -21.45 17.45
N THR A 22 -20.94 -20.85 17.24
CA THR A 22 -22.15 -21.55 16.75
C THR A 22 -22.83 -20.81 15.60
N GLY A 23 -22.22 -19.74 15.08
CA GLY A 23 -22.64 -19.04 13.87
C GLY A 23 -22.34 -19.85 12.60
N ASN A 24 -22.25 -19.18 11.45
CA ASN A 24 -21.85 -19.83 10.21
C ASN A 24 -20.33 -20.08 10.17
N PRO A 25 -19.83 -20.97 9.29
CA PRO A 25 -18.39 -21.14 9.09
C PRO A 25 -17.71 -19.84 8.64
N ASP A 26 -16.44 -19.70 8.99
CA ASP A 26 -15.64 -18.56 8.53
C ASP A 26 -15.62 -18.45 7.00
N THR A 27 -15.54 -17.21 6.53
CA THR A 27 -15.44 -16.86 5.12
C THR A 27 -14.04 -16.40 4.70
N GLY A 28 -13.11 -16.29 5.66
CA GLY A 28 -11.70 -15.99 5.45
C GLY A 28 -10.78 -16.86 6.33
N GLU A 29 -9.62 -16.31 6.71
CA GLU A 29 -8.66 -17.00 7.59
C GLU A 29 -8.88 -16.68 9.07
N ASP A 30 -8.78 -17.72 9.88
CA ASP A 30 -8.90 -17.68 11.34
C ASP A 30 -7.77 -16.89 12.03
N TRP A 31 -8.14 -16.10 13.04
CA TRP A 31 -7.20 -15.47 13.97
C TRP A 31 -7.29 -16.10 15.38
N LYS A 32 -6.45 -17.10 15.62
CA LYS A 32 -6.36 -17.86 16.90
C LYS A 32 -6.24 -17.04 18.19
N GLY A 33 -5.90 -15.76 18.10
CA GLY A 33 -5.77 -14.86 19.25
C GLY A 33 -7.10 -14.34 19.81
N ALA A 34 -8.21 -14.40 19.06
CA ALA A 34 -9.51 -13.87 19.46
C ALA A 34 -10.66 -14.60 18.73
N PRO A 35 -11.93 -14.43 19.14
CA PRO A 35 -13.05 -15.02 18.42
C PRO A 35 -13.24 -14.40 17.03
N ASP A 36 -13.28 -15.23 15.98
CA ASP A 36 -13.60 -14.79 14.63
C ASP A 36 -15.11 -14.56 14.48
N ILE A 37 -15.49 -13.41 13.93
CA ILE A 37 -16.89 -12.96 13.89
C ILE A 37 -17.59 -13.44 12.61
N ASP A 38 -18.79 -13.98 12.75
CA ASP A 38 -19.63 -14.42 11.62
C ASP A 38 -20.18 -13.21 10.83
N HIS A 39 -19.40 -12.77 9.85
CA HIS A 39 -19.78 -11.70 8.93
C HIS A 39 -20.97 -12.05 8.02
N THR A 40 -21.39 -13.32 7.93
CA THR A 40 -22.60 -13.71 7.19
C THR A 40 -23.89 -13.36 7.94
N ASN A 41 -23.81 -13.17 9.27
CA ASN A 41 -24.95 -12.83 10.10
C ASN A 41 -25.44 -11.39 9.82
N PRO A 42 -26.71 -11.20 9.38
CA PRO A 42 -27.22 -9.88 9.04
C PRO A 42 -27.20 -8.87 10.19
N LYS A 43 -27.33 -9.35 11.43
CA LYS A 43 -27.28 -8.50 12.63
C LYS A 43 -25.85 -8.02 12.91
N VAL A 44 -24.83 -8.86 12.73
CA VAL A 44 -23.41 -8.43 12.76
C VAL A 44 -23.18 -7.34 11.72
N GLN A 45 -23.61 -7.58 10.47
CA GLN A 45 -23.42 -6.61 9.40
C GLN A 45 -24.07 -5.26 9.71
N GLN A 46 -25.29 -5.28 10.25
CA GLN A 46 -26.03 -4.07 10.60
C GLN A 46 -25.35 -3.33 11.75
N GLU A 47 -25.10 -4.01 12.88
CA GLU A 47 -24.57 -3.37 14.07
C GLU A 47 -23.15 -2.85 13.89
N LEU A 48 -22.27 -3.55 13.14
CA LEU A 48 -20.95 -3.01 12.79
C LEU A 48 -21.06 -1.77 11.90
N SER A 49 -21.99 -1.76 10.94
CA SER A 49 -22.21 -0.58 10.09
C SER A 49 -22.73 0.61 10.90
N ASP A 50 -23.62 0.37 11.87
CA ASP A 50 -24.12 1.41 12.77
C ASP A 50 -23.01 1.96 13.67
N TRP A 51 -22.13 1.09 14.16
CA TRP A 51 -20.95 1.50 14.92
C TRP A 51 -19.96 2.32 14.08
N MET A 52 -19.68 1.90 12.85
CA MET A 52 -18.85 2.66 11.92
C MET A 52 -19.48 4.03 11.58
N ASN A 53 -20.80 4.09 11.38
CA ASN A 53 -21.50 5.36 11.18
C ASN A 53 -21.48 6.25 12.42
N TRP A 54 -21.53 5.68 13.63
CA TRP A 54 -21.31 6.41 14.88
C TRP A 54 -19.89 6.99 14.97
N LEU A 55 -18.85 6.21 14.62
CA LEU A 55 -17.48 6.73 14.53
C LEU A 55 -17.38 7.92 13.56
N LYS A 56 -18.09 7.85 12.44
CA LYS A 56 -18.11 8.93 11.44
C LYS A 56 -18.82 10.19 11.96
N THR A 57 -20.00 10.03 12.53
CA THR A 57 -20.90 11.14 12.89
C THR A 57 -20.59 11.77 14.25
N GLU A 58 -20.21 10.96 15.24
CA GLU A 58 -20.05 11.41 16.63
C GLU A 58 -18.58 11.61 17.02
N VAL A 59 -17.65 10.87 16.41
CA VAL A 59 -16.20 11.01 16.69
C VAL A 59 -15.50 11.85 15.63
N GLY A 60 -15.98 11.83 14.38
CA GLY A 60 -15.45 12.62 13.28
C GLY A 60 -14.43 11.89 12.40
N PHE A 61 -14.42 10.55 12.42
CA PHE A 61 -13.69 9.78 11.40
C PHE A 61 -14.28 10.07 10.01
N VAL A 62 -13.44 10.01 8.96
CA VAL A 62 -13.87 10.26 7.57
C VAL A 62 -13.63 9.06 6.65
N GLY A 63 -12.88 8.07 7.11
CA GLY A 63 -12.49 6.92 6.29
C GLY A 63 -11.98 5.75 7.12
N TRP A 64 -11.75 4.62 6.45
CA TRP A 64 -11.46 3.34 7.09
C TRP A 64 -10.15 2.74 6.62
N ARG A 65 -9.33 2.28 7.57
CA ARG A 65 -8.32 1.24 7.33
C ARG A 65 -8.89 -0.05 7.89
N LEU A 66 -9.19 -0.99 7.00
CA LEU A 66 -9.74 -2.30 7.37
C LEU A 66 -8.57 -3.23 7.66
N ASP A 67 -8.47 -3.61 8.93
CA ASP A 67 -7.46 -4.54 9.44
C ASP A 67 -7.72 -5.95 8.91
N MET A 68 -6.64 -6.71 8.67
CA MET A 68 -6.66 -8.15 8.40
C MET A 68 -7.79 -8.58 7.44
N VAL A 69 -7.91 -7.96 6.26
CA VAL A 69 -9.05 -8.21 5.34
C VAL A 69 -9.01 -9.59 4.66
N VAL A 70 -8.00 -10.37 4.97
CA VAL A 70 -7.94 -11.81 4.72
C VAL A 70 -8.93 -12.59 5.60
N GLY A 71 -9.26 -12.09 6.79
CA GLY A 71 -10.07 -12.79 7.79
C GLY A 71 -11.55 -12.94 7.41
N TYR A 72 -12.01 -12.31 6.33
CA TYR A 72 -13.39 -12.43 5.87
C TYR A 72 -13.49 -12.17 4.37
N ALA A 73 -14.56 -12.69 3.74
CA ALA A 73 -14.71 -12.55 2.30
C ALA A 73 -14.85 -11.08 1.86
N PRO A 74 -14.27 -10.68 0.70
CA PRO A 74 -14.22 -9.27 0.24
C PRO A 74 -15.60 -8.63 0.07
N ARG A 75 -16.63 -9.42 -0.22
CA ARG A 75 -18.03 -8.96 -0.32
C ARG A 75 -18.55 -8.33 0.97
N PHE A 76 -18.00 -8.66 2.14
CA PHE A 76 -18.38 -8.01 3.40
C PHE A 76 -17.73 -6.64 3.56
N THR A 77 -16.47 -6.48 3.14
CA THR A 77 -15.85 -5.15 2.97
C THR A 77 -16.74 -4.24 2.13
N LYS A 78 -17.23 -4.75 0.99
CA LYS A 78 -18.16 -4.02 0.12
C LYS A 78 -19.37 -3.51 0.90
N ILE A 79 -20.05 -4.40 1.63
CA ILE A 79 -21.23 -4.05 2.43
C ILE A 79 -20.92 -2.94 3.43
N TYR A 80 -19.81 -3.05 4.16
CA TYR A 80 -19.44 -2.04 5.17
C TYR A 80 -19.10 -0.70 4.55
N VAL A 81 -18.34 -0.68 3.45
CA VAL A 81 -17.98 0.55 2.75
C VAL A 81 -19.22 1.21 2.13
N GLU A 82 -20.10 0.45 1.48
CA GLU A 82 -21.33 1.00 0.89
C GLU A 82 -22.29 1.54 1.97
N LYS A 83 -22.49 0.82 3.07
CA LYS A 83 -23.36 1.25 4.18
C LYS A 83 -22.83 2.45 4.97
N THR A 84 -21.54 2.73 4.89
CA THR A 84 -20.91 3.80 5.68
C THR A 84 -20.44 4.97 4.81
N SER A 85 -20.29 4.81 3.50
CA SER A 85 -19.90 5.86 2.54
C SER A 85 -18.74 6.74 3.06
N PRO A 86 -17.54 6.17 3.28
CA PRO A 86 -16.35 6.91 3.68
C PRO A 86 -15.78 7.74 2.52
N ASP A 87 -15.02 8.79 2.84
CA ASP A 87 -14.25 9.57 1.85
C ASP A 87 -13.10 8.75 1.26
N PHE A 88 -12.57 7.81 2.06
CA PHE A 88 -11.49 6.90 1.66
C PHE A 88 -11.56 5.60 2.45
N ALA A 89 -11.26 4.47 1.80
CA ALA A 89 -11.13 3.18 2.46
C ALA A 89 -9.95 2.41 1.89
N VAL A 90 -9.17 1.76 2.77
CA VAL A 90 -8.04 0.89 2.41
C VAL A 90 -8.11 -0.42 3.20
N GLY A 91 -7.99 -1.54 2.50
CA GLY A 91 -7.84 -2.87 3.10
C GLY A 91 -6.38 -3.26 3.28
N GLU A 92 -6.07 -3.92 4.39
CA GLU A 92 -4.81 -4.63 4.59
C GLU A 92 -4.95 -6.09 4.17
N LEU A 93 -4.75 -6.35 2.87
CA LEU A 93 -4.62 -7.70 2.35
C LEU A 93 -3.14 -8.11 2.37
N TYR A 94 -2.68 -8.55 3.53
CA TYR A 94 -1.32 -9.06 3.68
C TYR A 94 -1.21 -10.51 3.18
N ARG A 95 -0.36 -10.74 2.18
CA ARG A 95 -0.08 -12.04 1.59
C ARG A 95 1.42 -12.25 1.47
N GLY A 96 1.84 -13.50 1.53
CA GLY A 96 3.24 -13.85 1.26
C GLY A 96 3.55 -13.66 -0.22
N VAL A 97 4.73 -13.11 -0.52
CA VAL A 97 5.28 -13.05 -1.88
C VAL A 97 6.06 -14.32 -2.20
N GLU A 98 6.25 -14.59 -3.49
CA GLU A 98 7.14 -15.66 -3.92
C GLU A 98 8.60 -15.28 -3.67
N LEU A 99 9.37 -16.20 -3.09
CA LEU A 99 10.77 -15.97 -2.72
C LEU A 99 11.72 -16.78 -3.60
N GLY A 100 12.85 -16.17 -3.92
CA GLY A 100 14.00 -16.84 -4.49
C GLY A 100 14.77 -17.68 -3.46
N SER A 101 15.75 -18.44 -3.94
CA SER A 101 16.64 -19.23 -3.08
C SER A 101 17.51 -18.38 -2.16
N ASP A 102 17.67 -17.09 -2.47
CA ASP A 102 18.38 -16.10 -1.67
C ASP A 102 17.50 -15.46 -0.57
N GLY A 103 16.23 -15.86 -0.48
CA GLY A 103 15.27 -15.32 0.48
C GLY A 103 14.68 -13.96 0.09
N LYS A 104 15.07 -13.39 -1.07
CA LYS A 104 14.48 -12.15 -1.58
C LYS A 104 13.20 -12.44 -2.37
N PRO A 105 12.25 -11.49 -2.45
CA PRO A 105 11.13 -11.59 -3.39
C PRO A 105 11.64 -11.86 -4.80
N LEU A 106 11.00 -12.78 -5.52
CA LEU A 106 11.22 -12.93 -6.96
C LEU A 106 10.86 -11.61 -7.68
N ALA A 107 11.53 -11.35 -8.80
CA ALA A 107 11.29 -10.13 -9.57
C ALA A 107 9.89 -10.10 -10.21
N ASN A 108 9.38 -11.27 -10.62
CA ASN A 108 7.99 -11.42 -11.01
C ASN A 108 7.14 -11.70 -9.76
N GLN A 109 6.14 -10.85 -9.51
CA GLN A 109 5.13 -11.01 -8.46
C GLN A 109 3.72 -10.83 -9.02
N ASP A 110 3.50 -11.23 -10.28
CA ASP A 110 2.22 -11.09 -10.99
C ASP A 110 1.08 -11.71 -10.19
N ALA A 111 1.25 -12.95 -9.72
CA ALA A 111 0.25 -13.62 -8.90
C ALA A 111 -0.08 -12.85 -7.61
N HIS A 112 0.92 -12.22 -6.97
CA HIS A 112 0.72 -11.44 -5.75
C HIS A 112 -0.07 -10.15 -6.04
N ARG A 113 0.32 -9.35 -7.06
CA ARG A 113 -0.45 -8.14 -7.43
C ARG A 113 -1.83 -8.46 -8.00
N GLU A 114 -1.99 -9.58 -8.71
CA GLU A 114 -3.31 -10.06 -9.16
C GLU A 114 -4.21 -10.41 -7.98
N THR A 115 -3.67 -11.00 -6.91
CA THR A 115 -4.42 -11.24 -5.67
C THR A 115 -4.96 -9.94 -5.08
N LEU A 116 -4.15 -8.87 -5.04
CA LEU A 116 -4.59 -7.55 -4.58
C LEU A 116 -5.70 -6.96 -5.48
N VAL A 117 -5.52 -7.04 -6.80
CA VAL A 117 -6.49 -6.55 -7.80
C VAL A 117 -7.82 -7.31 -7.71
N ASN A 118 -7.77 -8.64 -7.62
CA ASN A 118 -8.94 -9.49 -7.52
C ASN A 118 -9.72 -9.20 -6.24
N TRP A 119 -9.03 -9.03 -5.11
CA TRP A 119 -9.70 -8.65 -3.86
C TRP A 119 -10.45 -7.31 -3.96
N VAL A 120 -9.85 -6.30 -4.60
CA VAL A 120 -10.53 -5.01 -4.84
C VAL A 120 -11.76 -5.21 -5.73
N ASN A 121 -11.65 -6.01 -6.80
CA ASN A 121 -12.77 -6.30 -7.69
C ASN A 121 -13.90 -7.07 -6.98
N ASP A 122 -13.55 -8.06 -6.15
CA ASP A 122 -14.50 -8.87 -5.37
C ASP A 122 -15.16 -8.07 -4.24
N ALA A 123 -14.46 -7.05 -3.73
CA ALA A 123 -15.03 -6.01 -2.88
C ALA A 123 -15.86 -4.97 -3.65
N GLY A 124 -16.10 -5.16 -4.95
CA GLY A 124 -16.93 -4.28 -5.79
C GLY A 124 -16.24 -3.01 -6.25
N GLY A 125 -14.92 -2.89 -6.12
CA GLY A 125 -14.13 -1.73 -6.54
C GLY A 125 -14.29 -0.49 -5.66
N VAL A 126 -15.03 -0.58 -4.54
CA VAL A 126 -15.36 0.54 -3.65
C VAL A 126 -14.24 0.89 -2.65
N VAL A 127 -13.14 0.13 -2.68
CA VAL A 127 -12.07 0.17 -1.68
C VAL A 127 -10.70 0.10 -2.36
N THR A 128 -9.70 0.67 -1.72
CA THR A 128 -8.29 0.53 -2.11
C THR A 128 -7.61 -0.57 -1.29
N THR A 129 -6.41 -1.00 -1.65
CA THR A 129 -5.62 -1.93 -0.81
C THR A 129 -4.18 -1.45 -0.72
N PHE A 130 -3.53 -1.79 0.39
CA PHE A 130 -2.09 -1.57 0.51
C PHE A 130 -1.34 -2.35 -0.57
N ASP A 131 -0.44 -1.67 -1.28
CA ASP A 131 0.38 -2.26 -2.33
C ASP A 131 1.60 -2.96 -1.71
N PHE A 132 1.33 -4.08 -1.04
CA PHE A 132 2.37 -4.93 -0.46
C PHE A 132 3.34 -5.46 -1.53
N THR A 133 2.89 -5.63 -2.78
CA THR A 133 3.75 -6.00 -3.90
C THR A 133 4.84 -4.95 -4.10
N THR A 134 4.47 -3.66 -4.22
CA THR A 134 5.45 -2.57 -4.33
C THR A 134 6.36 -2.52 -3.10
N LYS A 135 5.80 -2.60 -1.88
CA LYS A 135 6.59 -2.56 -0.63
C LYS A 135 7.71 -3.58 -0.62
N MET A 136 7.41 -4.85 -0.93
CA MET A 136 8.38 -5.94 -0.85
C MET A 136 9.39 -5.90 -1.99
N ILE A 137 8.96 -5.64 -3.23
CA ILE A 137 9.89 -5.54 -4.37
C ILE A 137 10.83 -4.35 -4.19
N LEU A 138 10.30 -3.19 -3.80
CA LEU A 138 11.09 -1.97 -3.63
C LEU A 138 12.13 -2.13 -2.52
N GLY A 139 11.79 -2.82 -1.43
CA GLY A 139 12.72 -3.15 -0.35
C GLY A 139 13.93 -3.95 -0.83
N ALA A 140 13.70 -4.96 -1.67
CA ALA A 140 14.81 -5.73 -2.27
C ALA A 140 15.56 -4.94 -3.36
N ALA A 141 14.85 -4.13 -4.14
CA ALA A 141 15.42 -3.40 -5.26
C ALA A 141 16.48 -2.36 -4.84
N VAL A 142 16.27 -1.67 -3.71
CA VAL A 142 17.20 -0.64 -3.22
C VAL A 142 18.54 -1.20 -2.70
N GLU A 143 18.68 -2.53 -2.65
CA GLU A 143 19.92 -3.25 -2.31
C GLU A 143 20.80 -3.55 -3.54
N GLY A 144 20.75 -2.69 -4.56
CA GLY A 144 21.56 -2.85 -5.79
C GLY A 144 20.89 -3.71 -6.87
N GLU A 145 19.57 -3.87 -6.79
CA GLU A 145 18.77 -4.67 -7.72
C GLU A 145 17.62 -3.83 -8.31
N LEU A 146 17.89 -2.57 -8.64
CA LEU A 146 16.88 -1.62 -9.12
C LEU A 146 16.23 -2.03 -10.47
N TRP A 147 16.83 -3.00 -11.17
CA TRP A 147 16.27 -3.67 -12.34
C TRP A 147 14.93 -4.35 -12.02
N ARG A 148 14.67 -4.70 -10.75
CA ARG A 148 13.38 -5.23 -10.28
C ARG A 148 12.24 -4.24 -10.43
N MET A 149 12.50 -2.93 -10.50
CA MET A 149 11.48 -1.89 -10.56
C MET A 149 10.87 -1.69 -11.95
N LYS A 150 11.03 -2.67 -12.85
CA LYS A 150 10.41 -2.70 -14.18
C LYS A 150 10.00 -4.14 -14.50
N ASP A 151 8.71 -4.36 -14.75
CA ASP A 151 8.22 -5.67 -15.18
C ASP A 151 8.54 -5.96 -16.66
N ALA A 152 8.21 -7.17 -17.11
CA ALA A 152 8.47 -7.61 -18.49
C ALA A 152 7.73 -6.76 -19.55
N ASN A 153 6.69 -6.03 -19.16
CA ASN A 153 5.92 -5.13 -20.04
C ASN A 153 6.37 -3.67 -19.95
N GLY A 154 7.46 -3.39 -19.23
CA GLY A 154 8.00 -2.04 -19.04
C GLY A 154 7.23 -1.18 -18.03
N LYS A 155 6.37 -1.78 -17.20
CA LYS A 155 5.55 -1.09 -16.20
C LYS A 155 6.12 -1.25 -14.78
N PRO A 156 5.68 -0.44 -13.81
CA PRO A 156 5.96 -0.70 -12.39
C PRO A 156 5.53 -2.13 -11.98
N PRO A 157 6.33 -2.85 -11.18
CA PRO A 157 6.10 -4.27 -10.92
C PRO A 157 5.05 -4.54 -9.84
N GLY A 158 4.66 -3.53 -9.04
CA GLY A 158 3.61 -3.67 -8.02
C GLY A 158 2.19 -3.44 -8.54
N MET A 159 1.22 -3.28 -7.63
CA MET A 159 -0.18 -3.03 -7.99
C MET A 159 -0.35 -1.70 -8.74
N ILE A 160 0.50 -0.71 -8.47
CA ILE A 160 0.55 0.56 -9.25
C ILE A 160 0.81 0.36 -10.75
N GLY A 161 1.32 -0.79 -11.19
CA GLY A 161 1.47 -1.12 -12.62
C GLY A 161 0.18 -1.56 -13.29
N ILE A 162 -0.85 -1.93 -12.52
CA ILE A 162 -2.11 -2.52 -13.01
C ILE A 162 -3.31 -1.62 -12.67
N MET A 163 -3.48 -1.29 -11.38
CA MET A 163 -4.65 -0.59 -10.86
C MET A 163 -4.22 0.52 -9.88
N PRO A 164 -3.53 1.56 -10.37
CA PRO A 164 -2.88 2.53 -9.50
C PRO A 164 -3.87 3.40 -8.70
N SER A 165 -5.08 3.63 -9.20
CA SER A 165 -6.14 4.32 -8.46
C SER A 165 -6.55 3.61 -7.16
N ASN A 166 -6.31 2.30 -7.05
CA ASN A 166 -6.70 1.48 -5.90
C ASN A 166 -5.48 1.00 -5.09
N ALA A 167 -4.27 1.44 -5.43
CA ALA A 167 -3.03 1.05 -4.78
C ALA A 167 -2.60 2.09 -3.74
N VAL A 168 -2.51 1.69 -2.48
CA VAL A 168 -1.95 2.50 -1.40
C VAL A 168 -0.50 2.09 -1.16
N THR A 169 0.45 2.85 -1.69
CA THR A 169 1.88 2.56 -1.58
C THR A 169 2.44 3.08 -0.26
N PHE A 170 3.40 2.37 0.34
CA PHE A 170 4.00 2.75 1.61
C PHE A 170 5.44 2.21 1.72
N VAL A 171 6.25 2.83 2.58
CA VAL A 171 7.63 2.37 2.84
C VAL A 171 7.68 1.38 3.99
N ASP A 172 6.97 1.66 5.09
CA ASP A 172 6.78 0.74 6.23
C ASP A 172 5.45 1.06 6.91
N ASN A 173 4.97 0.12 7.72
CA ASN A 173 3.89 0.32 8.68
C ASN A 173 4.34 -0.16 10.08
N HIS A 174 3.39 -0.20 11.03
CA HIS A 174 3.67 -0.61 12.40
C HIS A 174 4.07 -2.10 12.54
N ASP A 175 3.65 -2.97 11.62
CA ASP A 175 4.03 -4.38 11.61
C ASP A 175 5.38 -4.59 10.90
N THR A 176 5.52 -4.07 9.67
CA THR A 176 6.73 -4.27 8.86
C THR A 176 7.93 -3.56 9.48
N GLY A 177 7.75 -2.33 9.93
CA GLY A 177 8.81 -1.48 10.49
C GLY A 177 8.95 -1.65 12.00
N SER A 178 7.96 -1.21 12.78
CA SER A 178 8.07 -1.12 14.25
C SER A 178 8.19 -2.49 14.93
N GLN A 179 7.37 -3.48 14.52
CA GLN A 179 7.50 -4.87 14.96
C GLN A 179 8.57 -5.66 14.19
N LYS A 180 9.20 -5.06 13.18
CA LYS A 180 10.31 -5.62 12.38
C LYS A 180 9.95 -6.92 11.67
N LEU A 181 8.70 -7.10 11.24
CA LEU A 181 8.31 -8.29 10.48
C LEU A 181 8.86 -8.28 9.05
N TRP A 182 9.00 -7.09 8.44
CA TRP A 182 9.58 -6.92 7.09
C TRP A 182 10.10 -5.48 6.90
N PRO A 183 11.12 -5.07 7.67
CA PRO A 183 11.57 -3.68 7.67
C PRO A 183 12.15 -3.30 6.31
N PHE A 184 11.92 -2.07 5.86
CA PHE A 184 12.66 -1.52 4.72
C PHE A 184 14.16 -1.37 5.10
N PRO A 185 15.12 -1.52 4.16
CA PRO A 185 16.53 -1.28 4.46
C PRO A 185 16.72 0.12 5.05
N SER A 186 17.19 0.18 6.30
CA SER A 186 17.09 1.39 7.14
C SER A 186 17.90 2.57 6.60
N ASP A 187 19.05 2.29 5.97
CA ASP A 187 19.91 3.28 5.31
C ASP A 187 19.36 3.74 3.95
N LYS A 188 18.32 3.09 3.42
CA LYS A 188 17.72 3.38 2.11
C LYS A 188 16.28 3.88 2.17
N VAL A 189 15.71 4.13 3.35
CA VAL A 189 14.31 4.58 3.53
C VAL A 189 13.93 5.77 2.65
N MET A 190 14.83 6.74 2.48
CA MET A 190 14.58 7.89 1.60
C MET A 190 14.39 7.50 0.14
N LEU A 191 15.05 6.44 -0.36
CA LEU A 191 14.83 5.94 -1.72
C LEU A 191 13.40 5.39 -1.88
N GLY A 192 12.88 4.74 -0.83
CA GLY A 192 11.49 4.32 -0.76
C GLY A 192 10.52 5.49 -0.89
N TYR A 193 10.76 6.57 -0.13
CA TYR A 193 9.92 7.77 -0.19
C TYR A 193 10.00 8.50 -1.52
N VAL A 194 11.19 8.61 -2.11
CA VAL A 194 11.38 9.18 -3.44
C VAL A 194 10.53 8.43 -4.46
N TYR A 195 10.51 7.09 -4.40
CA TYR A 195 9.66 6.29 -5.27
C TYR A 195 8.17 6.59 -5.04
N ILE A 196 7.64 6.30 -3.84
CA ILE A 196 6.18 6.36 -3.62
C ILE A 196 5.60 7.78 -3.73
N LEU A 197 6.35 8.83 -3.39
CA LEU A 197 5.86 10.20 -3.44
C LEU A 197 5.89 10.80 -4.86
N THR A 198 6.70 10.25 -5.76
CA THR A 198 6.76 10.70 -7.16
C THR A 198 5.89 9.88 -8.10
N HIS A 199 5.54 8.65 -7.75
CA HIS A 199 4.82 7.71 -8.60
C HIS A 199 3.29 7.74 -8.41
N PRO A 200 2.51 7.07 -9.28
CA PRO A 200 1.08 6.86 -9.09
C PRO A 200 0.77 6.03 -7.85
N GLY A 201 -0.51 5.87 -7.54
CA GLY A 201 -0.97 5.37 -6.25
C GLY A 201 -1.19 6.47 -5.20
N HIS A 202 -1.66 6.02 -4.04
CA HIS A 202 -1.89 6.84 -2.86
C HIS A 202 -0.75 6.62 -1.86
N PRO A 203 0.29 7.47 -1.82
CA PRO A 203 1.41 7.27 -0.93
C PRO A 203 1.03 7.53 0.53
N THR A 204 1.40 6.60 1.40
CA THR A 204 1.29 6.69 2.86
C THR A 204 2.66 6.91 3.49
N ILE A 205 2.73 7.88 4.39
CA ILE A 205 3.94 8.22 5.13
C ILE A 205 3.87 7.56 6.51
N PHE A 206 4.98 6.96 6.94
CA PHE A 206 5.06 6.28 8.22
C PHE A 206 5.54 7.25 9.29
N TYR A 207 4.91 7.20 10.47
CA TYR A 207 5.14 8.16 11.55
C TYR A 207 6.62 8.23 11.96
N ASP A 208 7.24 7.08 12.28
CA ASP A 208 8.61 7.04 12.79
C ASP A 208 9.59 7.65 11.79
N HIS A 209 9.43 7.32 10.50
CA HIS A 209 10.28 7.88 9.47
C HIS A 209 10.13 9.41 9.38
N TYR A 210 8.89 9.91 9.45
CA TYR A 210 8.60 11.32 9.28
C TYR A 210 8.98 12.16 10.51
N ILE A 211 8.64 11.70 11.72
CA ILE A 211 8.81 12.45 12.97
C ILE A 211 10.11 12.08 13.70
N GLU A 212 10.40 10.79 13.85
CA GLU A 212 11.45 10.30 14.74
C GLU A 212 12.83 10.18 14.04
N TRP A 213 12.85 9.89 12.74
CA TRP A 213 14.10 9.59 12.01
C TRP A 213 14.71 10.82 11.30
N GLY A 214 14.16 12.01 11.54
CA GLY A 214 14.68 13.25 10.94
C GLY A 214 14.45 13.37 9.43
N LEU A 215 13.54 12.59 8.84
CA LEU A 215 13.26 12.62 7.39
C LEU A 215 12.12 13.58 7.01
N MET A 216 11.57 14.34 7.97
CA MET A 216 10.47 15.27 7.75
C MET A 216 10.70 16.22 6.57
N GLU A 217 11.84 16.92 6.56
CA GLU A 217 12.12 17.96 5.57
C GLU A 217 12.32 17.41 4.13
N PRO A 218 13.13 16.36 3.89
CA PRO A 218 13.21 15.79 2.54
C PRO A 218 11.88 15.18 2.08
N ILE A 219 11.08 14.57 2.97
CA ILE A 219 9.74 14.08 2.63
C ILE A 219 8.79 15.23 2.26
N LYS A 220 8.81 16.35 3.00
CA LYS A 220 8.01 17.55 2.67
C LYS A 220 8.35 18.13 1.31
N LYS A 221 9.64 18.12 0.91
CA LYS A 221 10.05 18.55 -0.45
C LYS A 221 9.41 17.67 -1.52
N LEU A 222 9.42 16.35 -1.36
CA LEU A 222 8.79 15.40 -2.28
C LEU A 222 7.28 15.60 -2.35
N ILE A 223 6.60 15.81 -1.21
CA ILE A 223 5.16 16.13 -1.17
C ILE A 223 4.87 17.43 -1.95
N ALA A 224 5.70 18.46 -1.76
CA ALA A 224 5.54 19.73 -2.47
C ALA A 224 5.74 19.57 -3.98
N ILE A 225 6.70 18.74 -4.41
CA ILE A 225 6.92 18.39 -5.83
C ILE A 225 5.69 17.67 -6.39
N ARG A 226 5.21 16.63 -5.70
CA ARG A 226 4.00 15.89 -6.09
C ARG A 226 2.81 16.81 -6.30
N LYS A 227 2.54 17.67 -5.31
CA LYS A 227 1.39 18.61 -5.33
C LYS A 227 1.48 19.63 -6.46
N ARG A 228 2.62 20.33 -6.59
CA ARG A 228 2.73 21.42 -7.57
C ARG A 228 2.78 20.96 -9.03
N ASN A 229 3.19 19.71 -9.26
CA ASN A 229 3.12 19.06 -10.58
C ASN A 229 1.78 18.34 -10.80
N GLY A 230 0.86 18.36 -9.83
CA GLY A 230 -0.43 17.68 -9.94
C GLY A 230 -0.28 16.18 -10.22
N ILE A 231 0.72 15.53 -9.60
CA ILE A 231 0.86 14.08 -9.68
C ILE A 231 -0.20 13.44 -8.78
N THR A 232 -0.94 12.49 -9.34
CA THR A 232 -2.09 11.85 -8.70
C THR A 232 -1.94 10.34 -8.69
N ALA A 233 -2.92 9.65 -8.11
CA ALA A 233 -2.95 8.20 -8.10
C ALA A 233 -3.04 7.57 -9.49
N THR A 234 -3.43 8.32 -10.53
CA THR A 234 -3.57 7.82 -11.91
C THR A 234 -2.58 8.44 -12.90
N SER A 235 -1.53 9.12 -12.39
CA SER A 235 -0.48 9.66 -13.25
C SER A 235 0.19 8.54 -14.08
N SER A 236 0.77 8.89 -15.21
CA SER A 236 1.48 7.95 -16.07
C SER A 236 2.92 7.75 -15.62
N VAL A 237 3.48 6.56 -15.86
CA VAL A 237 4.89 6.25 -15.63
C VAL A 237 5.52 5.78 -16.93
N ASN A 238 6.62 6.43 -17.31
CA ASN A 238 7.51 5.96 -18.36
C ASN A 238 8.88 5.64 -17.74
N ILE A 239 9.22 4.35 -17.63
CA ILE A 239 10.48 3.91 -17.05
C ILE A 239 11.59 4.05 -18.11
N LEU A 240 12.53 4.94 -17.85
CA LEU A 240 13.65 5.27 -18.74
C LEU A 240 14.83 4.30 -18.55
N ALA A 241 15.10 3.86 -17.32
CA ALA A 241 16.15 2.92 -17.00
C ALA A 241 15.80 2.08 -15.76
N ALA A 242 16.23 0.82 -15.77
CA ALA A 242 16.10 -0.10 -14.64
C ALA A 242 17.28 -1.11 -14.72
N GLU A 243 18.35 -0.78 -14.00
CA GLU A 243 19.63 -1.50 -13.90
C GLU A 243 19.91 -1.82 -12.42
N GLY A 244 21.04 -2.46 -12.07
CA GLY A 244 21.35 -2.73 -10.66
C GLY A 244 21.46 -1.46 -9.80
N ASP A 245 22.16 -0.46 -10.31
CA ASP A 245 22.53 0.78 -9.60
C ASP A 245 21.79 2.03 -10.10
N LEU A 246 20.78 1.85 -10.98
CA LEU A 246 19.99 2.93 -11.55
C LEU A 246 18.54 2.51 -11.79
N TYR A 247 17.63 3.26 -11.20
CA TYR A 247 16.25 3.36 -11.66
C TYR A 247 15.97 4.80 -12.07
N MET A 248 15.42 5.01 -13.27
CA MET A 248 14.91 6.30 -13.71
C MET A 248 13.53 6.17 -14.34
N ALA A 249 12.64 7.09 -13.97
CA ALA A 249 11.30 7.17 -14.54
C ALA A 249 10.86 8.61 -14.75
N LYS A 250 10.05 8.83 -15.78
CA LYS A 250 9.35 10.08 -16.06
C LYS A 250 7.88 9.92 -15.69
N ILE A 251 7.33 10.88 -14.94
CA ILE A 251 5.97 10.85 -14.41
C ILE A 251 5.17 12.02 -15.00
N ASP A 252 4.05 11.73 -15.67
CA ASP A 252 3.17 12.70 -16.37
C ASP A 252 3.87 13.62 -17.38
N ASP A 253 5.07 13.27 -17.85
CA ASP A 253 5.93 14.20 -18.59
C ASP A 253 6.28 15.50 -17.85
N LYS A 254 6.11 15.54 -16.53
CA LYS A 254 6.34 16.72 -15.68
C LYS A 254 7.58 16.58 -14.82
N ILE A 255 7.82 15.39 -14.27
CA ILE A 255 8.99 15.13 -13.43
C ILE A 255 9.77 13.92 -13.91
N ILE A 256 11.07 13.93 -13.65
CA ILE A 256 11.95 12.77 -13.80
C ILE A 256 12.50 12.45 -12.41
N VAL A 257 12.52 11.18 -12.05
CA VAL A 257 13.08 10.69 -10.79
C VAL A 257 14.20 9.71 -11.09
N LYS A 258 15.27 9.78 -10.29
CA LYS A 258 16.40 8.86 -10.28
C LYS A 258 16.59 8.29 -8.88
N ILE A 259 16.80 6.98 -8.79
CA ILE A 259 17.15 6.23 -7.58
C ILE A 259 18.38 5.37 -7.90
N GLY A 260 19.29 5.19 -6.94
CA GLY A 260 20.51 4.41 -7.05
C GLY A 260 21.78 5.26 -7.14
N PRO A 261 22.98 4.70 -6.99
CA PRO A 261 24.21 5.48 -6.89
C PRO A 261 24.78 5.96 -8.24
N LYS A 262 24.30 5.45 -9.39
CA LYS A 262 24.87 5.80 -10.71
C LYS A 262 24.82 7.31 -10.99
N LEU A 263 25.97 7.91 -11.31
CA LEU A 263 26.09 9.36 -11.57
C LEU A 263 26.04 9.70 -13.06
N ASP A 264 26.64 8.86 -13.91
CA ASP A 264 26.61 9.04 -15.35
C ASP A 264 25.27 8.55 -15.92
N LEU A 265 24.42 9.50 -16.29
CA LEU A 265 23.08 9.25 -16.85
C LEU A 265 23.07 9.28 -18.39
N GLY A 266 24.22 9.50 -19.03
CA GLY A 266 24.31 9.68 -20.49
C GLY A 266 23.27 10.69 -21.01
N ASN A 267 22.45 10.25 -21.95
CA ASN A 267 21.42 11.08 -22.60
C ASN A 267 20.01 10.90 -22.00
N LEU A 268 19.87 10.24 -20.84
CA LEU A 268 18.56 9.97 -20.23
C LEU A 268 17.89 11.23 -19.67
N LEU A 269 18.69 12.24 -19.29
CA LEU A 269 18.20 13.49 -18.76
C LEU A 269 18.11 14.54 -19.89
N PRO A 270 16.92 15.08 -20.20
CA PRO A 270 16.78 16.10 -21.22
C PRO A 270 17.32 17.46 -20.74
N SER A 271 17.72 18.32 -21.68
CA SER A 271 18.35 19.61 -21.37
C SER A 271 17.44 20.62 -20.65
N ASN A 272 16.13 20.43 -20.69
CA ASN A 272 15.14 21.26 -20.00
C ASN A 272 14.75 20.73 -18.61
N ALA A 273 15.39 19.66 -18.13
CA ALA A 273 15.19 19.16 -16.77
C ALA A 273 15.96 20.01 -15.75
N VAL A 274 15.25 20.51 -14.74
CA VAL A 274 15.83 21.31 -13.65
C VAL A 274 15.73 20.56 -12.33
N VAL A 275 16.83 20.44 -11.60
CA VAL A 275 16.86 19.76 -10.30
C VAL A 275 15.86 20.43 -9.34
N ALA A 276 14.93 19.64 -8.83
CA ALA A 276 13.92 20.06 -7.86
C ALA A 276 14.29 19.66 -6.43
N THR A 277 14.93 18.49 -6.26
CA THR A 277 15.56 18.05 -5.02
C THR A 277 16.53 16.91 -5.30
N ASP A 278 17.54 16.73 -4.47
CA ASP A 278 18.46 15.60 -4.49
C ASP A 278 18.86 15.20 -3.06
N GLY A 279 19.53 14.05 -2.96
CA GLY A 279 20.13 13.55 -1.74
C GLY A 279 20.96 12.30 -2.03
N GLN A 280 21.29 11.55 -0.98
CA GLN A 280 22.08 10.32 -1.13
C GLN A 280 21.36 9.33 -2.05
N ASP A 281 21.98 9.03 -3.19
CA ASP A 281 21.51 8.09 -4.20
C ASP A 281 20.13 8.39 -4.80
N TYR A 282 19.68 9.65 -4.77
CA TYR A 282 18.48 10.05 -5.50
C TYR A 282 18.53 11.49 -6.02
N ALA A 283 17.76 11.75 -7.07
CA ALA A 283 17.48 13.09 -7.56
C ALA A 283 16.11 13.13 -8.24
N VAL A 284 15.44 14.28 -8.17
CA VAL A 284 14.18 14.56 -8.85
C VAL A 284 14.33 15.86 -9.62
N TRP A 285 13.93 15.84 -10.88
CA TRP A 285 13.91 17.00 -11.77
C TRP A 285 12.49 17.34 -12.18
N GLU A 286 12.24 18.63 -12.38
CA GLU A 286 11.04 19.14 -13.05
C GLU A 286 11.38 19.49 -14.50
N ILE A 287 10.51 19.09 -15.42
CA ILE A 287 10.63 19.42 -16.85
C ILE A 287 9.99 20.80 -17.06
N LYS A 288 10.75 21.73 -17.64
CA LYS A 288 10.29 23.08 -17.98
C LYS A 288 10.05 23.28 -19.47
#